data_AF-A0AAN0IML8-F1
#
_entry.id   AF-A0AAN0IML8-F1
#
_cell.length_a   1.000
_cell.length_b   1.000
_cell.length_c   1.000
_cell.angle_alpha   90.00
_cell.angle_beta   90.00
_cell.angle_gamma   90.00
#
_symmetry.space_group_name_H-M   'P 1'
#
loop_
_entity.id
_entity.type
_entity.pdbx_description
1 polymer ?
#
loop_
_entity_poly.entity_id
_entity_poly.type
_entity_poly.pdbx_seq_one_letter_code
_entity_poly.pdbx_strand_id
1 'polypeptide(L)'
;MKAGELYTEDLPNPSSLASELHNWHTKWSQEKETHGSSTLPTTLYSTLPQISSFYPNIKVLITILCTLPVTSCTAERSFSGLKRIKSSLRSTMTNERLSSLALLHNHRDIPVNIEEIIDEFDRQYPRRLQLSQ
;
A
#
# COMPACT_ATOMS: atom_id res chain seq x y z
N MET A 1 0.89 20.93 -12.00
CA MET A 1 -0.24 21.63 -11.34
C MET A 1 -1.47 20.74 -11.12
N LYS A 2 -1.80 19.76 -11.98
CA LYS A 2 -3.00 18.90 -11.82
C LYS A 2 -3.14 18.11 -10.50
N ALA A 3 -2.05 17.67 -9.87
CA ALA A 3 -2.13 16.93 -8.60
C ALA A 3 -2.53 17.82 -7.41
N GLY A 4 -2.09 19.08 -7.41
CA GLY A 4 -2.44 20.04 -6.34
C GLY A 4 -3.90 20.46 -6.39
N GLU A 5 -4.50 20.50 -7.59
CA GLU A 5 -5.92 20.77 -7.80
C GLU A 5 -6.80 19.56 -7.43
N LEU A 6 -6.32 18.34 -7.70
CA LEU A 6 -7.05 17.09 -7.45
C LEU A 6 -7.14 16.72 -5.96
N TYR A 7 -6.12 17.03 -5.16
CA TYR A 7 -6.05 16.72 -3.73
C TYR A 7 -6.24 17.96 -2.84
N THR A 8 -6.93 18.99 -3.33
CA THR A 8 -7.17 20.23 -2.58
C THR A 8 -7.86 20.02 -1.24
N GLU A 9 -8.69 18.98 -1.12
CA GLU A 9 -9.39 18.63 0.13
C GLU A 9 -8.51 17.92 1.15
N ASP A 10 -7.46 17.22 0.71
CA ASP A 10 -6.53 16.48 1.58
C ASP A 10 -5.38 17.35 2.08
N LEU A 11 -5.20 18.53 1.48
CA LEU A 11 -4.08 19.43 1.78
C LEU A 11 -4.38 20.32 3.00
N PRO A 12 -3.47 20.42 3.97
CA PRO A 12 -3.66 21.24 5.16
C PRO A 12 -3.74 22.75 4.86
N ASN A 13 -3.04 23.22 3.81
CA ASN A 13 -3.19 24.60 3.34
C ASN A 13 -2.95 24.70 1.82
N PRO A 14 -4.01 24.53 1.00
CA PRO A 14 -3.91 24.54 -0.45
C PRO A 14 -3.36 25.85 -1.02
N SER A 15 -3.67 26.99 -0.39
CA SER A 15 -3.23 28.31 -0.86
C SER A 15 -1.71 28.52 -0.75
N SER A 16 -1.08 27.88 0.23
CA SER A 16 0.38 27.94 0.44
C SER A 16 1.18 26.94 -0.40
N LEU A 17 0.51 25.99 -1.07
CA LEU A 17 1.16 24.92 -1.83
C LEU A 17 2.13 25.45 -2.89
N ALA A 18 1.74 26.50 -3.63
CA ALA A 18 2.57 27.06 -4.70
C ALA A 18 3.88 27.63 -4.16
N SER A 19 3.81 28.35 -3.04
CA SER A 19 4.97 28.92 -2.36
C SER A 19 5.84 27.83 -1.72
N GLU A 20 5.22 26.83 -1.09
CA GLU A 20 5.95 25.67 -0.55
C GLU A 20 6.69 24.90 -1.66
N LEU A 21 6.04 24.64 -2.79
CA LEU A 21 6.65 23.97 -3.94
C LEU A 21 7.82 24.76 -4.50
N HIS A 22 7.69 26.08 -4.62
CA HIS A 22 8.78 26.95 -5.06
C HIS A 22 9.96 26.86 -4.09
N ASN A 23 9.71 27.02 -2.79
CA ASN A 23 10.75 26.95 -1.77
C ASN A 23 11.43 25.58 -1.72
N TRP A 24 10.66 24.51 -1.89
CA TRP A 24 11.17 23.14 -1.94
C TRP A 24 12.04 22.89 -3.17
N HIS A 25 11.62 23.36 -4.35
CA HIS A 25 12.42 23.30 -5.56
C HIS A 25 13.74 24.07 -5.42
N THR A 26 13.67 25.28 -4.86
CA THR A 26 14.85 26.12 -4.61
C THR A 26 15.81 25.46 -3.62
N LYS A 27 15.31 24.86 -2.53
CA LYS A 27 16.13 24.09 -1.58
C LYS A 27 16.92 22.98 -2.30
N TRP A 28 16.25 22.16 -3.12
CA TRP A 28 16.90 21.05 -3.81
C TRP A 28 17.86 21.49 -4.92
N SER A 29 17.58 22.62 -5.56
CA SER A 29 18.49 23.22 -6.55
C SER A 29 19.78 23.70 -5.87
N GLN A 30 19.67 24.35 -4.70
CA GLN A 30 20.82 24.79 -3.91
C GLN A 30 21.63 23.61 -3.33
N GLU A 31 20.97 22.57 -2.82
CA GLU A 31 21.68 21.38 -2.32
C GLU A 31 22.43 20.64 -3.43
N LYS A 32 21.87 20.59 -4.65
CA LYS A 32 22.52 20.02 -5.82
C LYS A 32 23.81 20.78 -6.19
N GLU A 33 23.79 22.11 -6.09
CA GLU A 33 24.95 22.96 -6.35
C GLU A 33 26.01 22.87 -5.24
N THR A 34 25.59 22.76 -3.98
CA THR A 34 26.49 22.81 -2.81
C THR A 34 27.15 21.47 -2.51
N HIS A 35 26.44 20.36 -2.69
CA HIS A 35 26.90 19.01 -2.28
C HIS A 35 26.97 18.00 -3.44
N GLY A 36 26.67 18.44 -4.67
CA GLY A 36 26.65 17.58 -5.85
C GLY A 36 25.51 16.56 -5.82
N SER A 37 25.45 15.69 -6.84
CA SER A 37 24.35 14.71 -6.98
C SER A 37 24.35 13.59 -5.94
N SER A 38 25.28 13.60 -4.97
CA SER A 38 25.48 12.53 -3.99
C SER A 38 24.51 12.59 -2.80
N THR A 39 23.92 13.75 -2.52
CA THR A 39 23.00 13.94 -1.38
C THR A 39 21.53 13.93 -1.78
N LEU A 40 21.23 13.90 -3.09
CA LEU A 40 19.86 13.89 -3.57
C LEU A 40 19.23 12.52 -3.28
N PRO A 41 18.07 12.47 -2.62
CA PRO A 41 17.33 11.25 -2.40
C PRO A 41 16.95 10.60 -3.73
N THR A 42 17.45 9.40 -3.97
CA THR A 42 17.12 8.62 -5.19
C THR A 42 15.71 8.03 -5.12
N THR A 43 15.07 8.08 -3.96
CA THR A 43 13.72 7.52 -3.74
C THR A 43 12.86 8.46 -2.91
N LEU A 44 11.55 8.48 -3.17
CA LEU A 44 10.57 9.24 -2.39
C LEU A 44 10.61 8.88 -0.90
N TYR A 45 10.88 7.62 -0.56
CA TYR A 45 11.03 7.20 0.83
C TYR A 45 12.17 7.94 1.55
N SER A 46 13.31 8.12 0.89
CA SER A 46 14.46 8.84 1.46
C SER A 46 14.25 10.36 1.54
N THR A 47 13.24 10.92 0.87
CA THR A 47 12.89 12.35 1.03
C THR A 47 12.07 12.59 2.30
N LEU A 48 11.28 11.61 2.78
CA LEU A 48 10.41 11.78 3.95
C LEU A 48 11.13 12.33 5.20
N PRO A 49 12.31 11.81 5.60
CA PRO A 49 13.02 12.33 6.78
C PRO A 49 13.53 13.76 6.61
N GLN A 50 13.66 14.24 5.37
CA GLN A 50 14.20 15.57 5.04
C GLN A 50 13.11 16.64 4.88
N ILE A 51 11.83 16.22 4.95
CA ILE A 51 10.68 17.12 4.94
C ILE A 51 10.55 17.70 6.35
N SER A 52 11.04 18.92 6.52
CA SER A 52 10.81 19.69 7.74
C SER A 52 9.34 20.06 7.90
N SER A 53 8.91 20.37 9.13
CA SER A 53 7.56 20.85 9.46
C SER A 53 7.12 22.10 8.68
N PHE A 54 8.04 22.78 8.00
CA PHE A 54 7.79 23.91 7.10
C PHE A 54 7.13 23.55 5.76
N TYR A 55 7.06 22.27 5.38
CA TYR A 55 6.45 21.83 4.12
C TYR A 55 5.30 20.83 4.34
N PRO A 56 4.23 21.22 5.07
CA PRO A 56 3.14 20.32 5.42
C PRO A 56 2.38 19.80 4.20
N ASN A 57 2.20 20.62 3.15
CA ASN A 57 1.48 20.20 1.95
C ASN A 57 2.29 19.20 1.12
N ILE A 58 3.60 19.41 1.01
CA ILE A 58 4.51 18.49 0.31
C ILE A 58 4.59 17.14 1.02
N LYS A 59 4.58 17.15 2.37
CA LYS A 59 4.52 15.92 3.17
C LYS A 59 3.28 15.09 2.83
N VAL A 60 2.12 15.73 2.77
CA VAL A 60 0.87 15.06 2.43
C VAL A 60 0.90 14.53 1.00
N LEU A 61 1.33 15.33 0.02
CA LEU A 61 1.42 14.88 -1.37
C LEU A 61 2.37 13.69 -1.56
N ILE A 62 3.53 13.70 -0.90
CA ILE A 62 4.46 12.56 -0.95
C ILE A 62 3.88 11.34 -0.23
N THR A 63 3.15 11.53 0.86
CA THR A 63 2.46 10.44 1.57
C THR A 63 1.39 9.83 0.67
N ILE A 64 0.52 10.66 0.07
CA ILE A 64 -0.50 10.23 -0.91
C ILE A 64 0.19 9.48 -2.05
N LEU A 65 1.30 9.99 -2.58
CA LEU A 65 2.04 9.32 -3.65
C LEU A 65 2.65 7.97 -3.23
N CYS A 66 3.04 7.82 -1.96
CA CYS A 66 3.53 6.56 -1.39
C CYS A 66 2.40 5.57 -1.08
N THR A 67 1.19 6.06 -0.76
CA THR A 67 0.02 5.22 -0.44
C THR A 67 -0.82 4.85 -1.67
N LEU A 68 -0.86 5.74 -2.68
CA LEU A 68 -1.32 5.37 -4.00
C LEU A 68 -0.40 4.25 -4.51
N PRO A 69 -0.94 3.24 -5.21
CA PRO A 69 -0.16 2.11 -5.67
C PRO A 69 0.78 2.53 -6.82
N VAL A 70 1.81 3.32 -6.51
CA VAL A 70 3.08 3.33 -7.25
C VAL A 70 3.76 1.97 -7.15
N THR A 71 3.38 1.16 -6.14
CA THR A 71 3.67 -0.28 -6.10
C THR A 71 2.73 -1.04 -7.03
N SER A 72 2.87 -0.87 -8.35
CA SER A 72 2.30 -1.83 -9.30
C SER A 72 2.68 -3.25 -8.88
N CYS A 73 3.87 -3.45 -8.30
CA CYS A 73 4.35 -4.73 -7.78
C CYS A 73 3.42 -5.40 -6.75
N THR A 74 2.83 -4.68 -5.80
CA THR A 74 1.95 -5.29 -4.78
C THR A 74 0.60 -5.70 -5.38
N ALA A 75 0.06 -4.84 -6.26
CA ALA A 75 -1.15 -5.15 -7.01
C ALA A 75 -0.90 -6.31 -8.01
N GLU A 76 0.20 -6.27 -8.76
CA GLU A 76 0.66 -7.31 -9.69
C GLU A 76 0.91 -8.64 -8.96
N ARG A 77 1.53 -8.62 -7.78
CA ARG A 77 1.70 -9.81 -6.93
C ARG A 77 0.34 -10.37 -6.52
N SER A 78 -0.60 -9.51 -6.10
CA SER A 78 -1.95 -9.91 -5.72
C SER A 78 -2.73 -10.48 -6.91
N PHE A 79 -2.69 -9.83 -8.07
CA PHE A 79 -3.32 -10.30 -9.31
C PHE A 79 -2.69 -11.59 -9.85
N SER A 80 -1.36 -11.74 -9.74
CA SER A 80 -0.64 -12.97 -10.09
C SER A 80 -1.01 -14.12 -9.16
N GLY A 81 -1.10 -13.85 -7.85
CA GLY A 81 -1.63 -14.78 -6.84
C GLY A 81 -3.05 -15.23 -7.17
N LEU A 82 -3.95 -14.29 -7.42
CA LEU A 82 -5.32 -14.54 -7.85
C LEU A 82 -5.40 -15.37 -9.13
N LYS A 83 -4.57 -15.06 -10.14
CA LYS A 83 -4.51 -15.81 -11.39
C LYS A 83 -4.07 -17.26 -11.16
N ARG A 84 -3.08 -17.48 -10.30
CA ARG A 84 -2.64 -18.84 -9.90
C ARG A 84 -3.74 -19.61 -9.17
N ILE A 85 -4.42 -18.98 -8.21
CA ILE A 85 -5.53 -19.58 -7.48
C ILE A 85 -6.64 -19.98 -8.47
N LYS A 86 -7.09 -19.06 -9.31
CA LYS A 86 -8.17 -19.29 -10.29
C LYS A 86 -7.79 -20.35 -11.32
N SER A 87 -6.55 -20.35 -11.80
CA SER A 87 -6.06 -21.33 -12.78
C SER A 87 -5.87 -22.73 -12.19
N SER A 88 -5.36 -22.83 -10.96
CA SER A 88 -5.15 -24.11 -10.29
C SER A 88 -6.47 -24.81 -9.99
N LEU A 89 -7.52 -24.06 -9.67
CA LEU A 89 -8.81 -24.61 -9.28
C LEU A 89 -9.74 -24.88 -10.47
N ARG A 90 -9.52 -24.25 -11.64
CA ARG A 90 -10.32 -24.39 -12.88
C ARG A 90 -11.84 -24.57 -12.61
N SER A 91 -12.37 -23.88 -11.59
CA SER A 91 -13.69 -24.14 -11.04
C SER A 91 -14.54 -22.88 -11.05
N THR A 92 -15.82 -23.06 -11.39
CA THR A 92 -16.93 -22.15 -11.11
C THR A 92 -17.02 -21.96 -9.59
N MET A 93 -16.29 -21.00 -9.06
CA MET A 93 -16.26 -20.71 -7.63
C MET A 93 -16.95 -19.37 -7.38
N THR A 94 -17.67 -19.26 -6.27
CA THR A 94 -18.27 -18.00 -5.85
C THR A 94 -17.19 -16.98 -5.52
N ASN A 95 -17.50 -15.70 -5.75
CA ASN A 95 -16.58 -14.61 -5.45
C ASN A 95 -16.15 -14.59 -3.98
N GLU A 96 -17.04 -14.95 -3.05
CA GLU A 96 -16.72 -14.99 -1.61
C GLU A 96 -15.59 -15.97 -1.27
N ARG A 97 -15.67 -17.21 -1.77
CA ARG A 97 -14.61 -18.21 -1.52
C ARG A 97 -13.31 -17.74 -2.17
N LEU A 98 -13.37 -17.08 -3.33
CA LEU A 98 -12.18 -16.61 -4.05
C LEU A 98 -11.48 -15.49 -3.27
N SER A 99 -12.24 -14.52 -2.78
CA SER A 99 -11.73 -13.44 -1.95
C SER A 99 -11.10 -13.99 -0.66
N SER A 100 -11.76 -14.93 0.00
CA SER A 100 -11.25 -15.56 1.22
C SER A 100 -9.91 -16.28 0.98
N LEU A 101 -9.81 -17.04 -0.12
CA LEU A 101 -8.58 -17.76 -0.46
C LEU A 101 -7.46 -16.82 -0.91
N ALA A 102 -7.81 -15.71 -1.57
CA ALA A 102 -6.85 -14.67 -1.96
C ALA A 102 -6.25 -13.98 -0.72
N LEU A 103 -7.05 -13.70 0.29
CA LEU A 103 -6.58 -13.15 1.56
C LEU A 103 -5.59 -14.11 2.23
N LEU A 104 -5.94 -15.40 2.35
CA LEU A 104 -5.03 -16.43 2.87
C LEU A 104 -3.73 -16.54 2.06
N HIS A 105 -3.81 -16.38 0.73
CA HIS A 105 -2.64 -16.46 -0.15
C HIS A 105 -1.70 -15.24 -0.03
N ASN A 106 -2.26 -14.05 0.18
CA ASN A 106 -1.51 -12.81 0.30
C ASN A 106 -0.88 -12.66 1.69
N HIS A 107 -1.60 -13.10 2.73
CA HIS A 107 -1.20 -12.97 4.13
C HIS A 107 -0.66 -14.30 4.71
N ARG A 108 0.23 -14.95 3.97
CA ARG A 108 0.84 -16.24 4.40
C ARG A 108 1.83 -16.08 5.57
N ASP A 109 2.22 -14.85 5.85
CA ASP A 109 3.09 -14.43 6.94
C ASP A 109 2.37 -14.32 8.29
N ILE A 110 1.04 -14.28 8.28
CA ILE A 110 0.24 -14.27 9.51
C ILE A 110 0.09 -15.71 10.00
N PRO A 111 0.60 -16.06 11.20
CA PRO A 111 0.44 -17.40 11.74
C PRO A 111 -1.03 -17.66 12.04
N VAL A 112 -1.55 -18.77 11.53
CA VAL A 112 -2.93 -19.18 11.73
C VAL A 112 -2.94 -20.41 12.64
N ASN A 113 -3.70 -20.34 13.73
CA ASN A 113 -3.88 -21.49 14.62
C ASN A 113 -4.86 -22.47 13.98
N ILE A 114 -4.35 -23.62 13.53
CA ILE A 114 -5.14 -24.64 12.85
C ILE A 114 -6.14 -25.30 13.81
N GLU A 115 -5.76 -25.49 15.08
CA GLU A 115 -6.63 -26.11 16.10
C GLU A 115 -7.86 -25.24 16.35
N GLU A 116 -7.65 -23.92 16.50
CA GLU A 116 -8.75 -22.97 16.67
C GLU A 116 -9.70 -22.95 15.46
N ILE A 117 -9.16 -23.06 14.24
CA ILE A 117 -9.98 -23.17 13.03
C ILE A 117 -10.77 -24.47 12.99
N ILE A 118 -10.19 -25.58 13.41
CA ILE A 118 -10.87 -26.87 13.46
C ILE A 118 -12.02 -26.82 14.47
N ASP A 119 -11.77 -26.30 15.67
CA ASP A 119 -12.78 -26.16 16.72
C ASP A 119 -13.93 -25.25 16.27
N GLU A 120 -13.61 -24.12 15.63
CA GLU A 120 -14.62 -23.20 15.11
C GLU A 120 -15.39 -23.81 13.92
N PHE A 121 -14.72 -24.58 13.05
CA PHE A 121 -15.39 -25.28 11.97
C PHE A 121 -16.32 -26.39 12.47
N ASP A 122 -15.92 -27.13 13.50
CA ASP A 122 -16.77 -28.14 14.14
C ASP A 122 -18.01 -27.50 14.78
N ARG A 123 -17.82 -26.39 15.49
CA ARG A 123 -18.92 -25.61 16.08
C ARG A 123 -19.92 -25.12 15.02
N GLN A 124 -19.44 -24.63 13.87
CA GLN A 124 -20.31 -24.12 12.80
C GLN A 124 -20.91 -25.22 11.93
N TYR A 125 -20.22 -26.35 11.76
CA TYR A 125 -20.64 -27.45 10.89
C TYR A 125 -20.53 -28.83 11.57
N PRO A 126 -21.28 -29.06 12.66
CA PRO A 126 -21.12 -30.25 13.52
C PRO A 126 -21.44 -31.59 12.83
N ARG A 127 -22.06 -31.56 11.64
CA ARG A 127 -22.35 -32.76 10.84
C ARG A 127 -21.28 -33.08 9.80
N ARG A 128 -20.34 -32.16 9.56
CA ARG A 128 -19.33 -32.30 8.50
C ARG A 128 -17.99 -32.81 9.02
N LEU A 129 -17.72 -32.64 10.31
CA LEU A 129 -16.51 -33.13 10.97
C LEU A 129 -16.83 -34.41 11.77
N GLN A 130 -17.30 -35.47 11.10
CA GLN A 130 -17.33 -36.80 11.74
C GLN A 130 -15.91 -37.39 11.72
N LEU A 131 -15.04 -36.89 12.59
CA LEU A 131 -13.84 -37.62 12.96
C LEU A 131 -14.34 -38.86 13.72
N SER A 132 -14.16 -40.03 13.10
CA SER A 132 -14.42 -41.34 13.73
C SER A 132 -13.89 -41.34 15.16
N GLN A 133 -14.72 -41.82 16.08
CA GLN A 133 -14.39 -42.11 17.47
C GLN A 133 -13.11 -42.95 17.61
#